data_AF-A0A1A8PHT6-F1
#
_entry.id   AF-A0A1A8PHT6-F1
#
_cell.length_a   1.000
_cell.length_b   1.000
_cell.length_c   1.000
_cell.angle_alpha   90.00
_cell.angle_beta   90.00
_cell.angle_gamma   90.00
#
_symmetry.space_group_name_H-M   'P 1'
#
loop_
_entity.id
_entity.type
_entity.pdbx_description
1 polymer ?
#
loop_
_entity_poly.entity_id
_entity_poly.type
_entity_poly.pdbx_seq_one_letter_code
_entity_poly.pdbx_strand_id
1 'polypeptide(L)'
;MAIASVATEYVFSDFLLKDQSETKYKGVRLDLAVDKIVTFLTVGLPLFLISLAFAQEVSVGTQISCFAPTNFSWRQAAYVDSFCWAAVQQQADSSPLWLHKFFPYTLLLLAILMSIPALIWRFTAAPLLSSDLNFIMEELDRFYNRAIKLAKNLASLEGKNATEDKQSDALELAEGCFKYPLVEQYLKTKRFSHGLVVKYVACRGLTLLILLLACLYLSYYILLASLTDEFPCDLRTGILKNDSMVQSAVQCKLVAVGVFRLLSYINLGVYVLLAPLVVCAALGPSRQSSRFLRPYEMLPGFGSLGVITPIYNDLSIYLLFLEENLSELKSFKCLQVLELLQEAGDEGFDTMCLLQTLGQVKTDVLDGQKSKKTNKPEE
;
A
#
# COMPACT_ATOMS: atom_id res chain seq x y z
N MET A 1 -43.18 4.97 -27.11
CA MET A 1 -41.89 5.69 -27.20
C MET A 1 -41.39 6.28 -25.87
N ALA A 2 -42.10 6.17 -24.73
CA ALA A 2 -41.64 6.75 -23.45
C ALA A 2 -40.76 5.83 -22.58
N ILE A 3 -40.82 4.50 -22.75
CA ILE A 3 -40.07 3.56 -21.90
C ILE A 3 -38.60 3.51 -22.31
N ALA A 4 -38.29 3.62 -23.60
CA ALA A 4 -36.93 3.68 -24.10
C ALA A 4 -36.24 4.99 -23.69
N SER A 5 -36.93 6.13 -23.76
CA SER A 5 -36.40 7.42 -23.32
C SER A 5 -36.14 7.45 -21.82
N VAL A 6 -37.05 6.90 -21.00
CA VAL A 6 -36.88 6.82 -19.54
C VAL A 6 -35.77 5.84 -19.15
N ALA A 7 -35.62 4.71 -19.84
CA ALA A 7 -34.53 3.77 -19.60
C ALA A 7 -33.16 4.37 -19.96
N THR A 8 -33.06 5.12 -21.07
CA THR A 8 -31.85 5.88 -21.38
C THR A 8 -31.63 7.00 -20.37
N GLU A 9 -32.67 7.70 -19.93
CA GLU A 9 -32.55 8.79 -18.97
C GLU A 9 -32.05 8.29 -17.61
N TYR A 10 -32.50 7.14 -17.11
CA TYR A 10 -32.00 6.56 -15.85
C TYR A 10 -30.60 5.93 -15.95
N VAL A 11 -30.23 5.39 -17.11
CA VAL A 11 -28.90 4.79 -17.32
C VAL A 11 -27.84 5.87 -17.59
N PHE A 12 -28.23 6.98 -18.23
CA PHE A 12 -27.30 8.05 -18.63
C PHE A 12 -27.30 9.28 -17.70
N SER A 13 -28.30 9.49 -16.84
CA SER A 13 -28.27 10.56 -15.82
C SER A 13 -27.27 10.34 -14.68
N ASP A 14 -26.71 9.13 -14.57
CA ASP A 14 -25.64 8.79 -13.61
C ASP A 14 -24.25 9.28 -14.05
N PHE A 15 -24.14 9.87 -15.25
CA PHE A 15 -22.87 10.35 -15.79
C PHE A 15 -22.50 11.77 -15.37
N LEU A 16 -23.46 12.60 -14.95
CA LEU A 16 -23.17 13.92 -14.40
C LEU A 16 -23.06 13.79 -12.89
N LEU A 17 -21.83 13.83 -12.37
CA LEU A 17 -21.59 13.65 -10.94
C LEU A 17 -22.22 14.81 -10.18
N LYS A 18 -23.28 14.51 -9.42
CA LYS A 18 -23.93 15.44 -8.50
C LYS A 18 -22.86 15.96 -7.52
N ASP A 19 -22.69 17.29 -7.44
CA ASP A 19 -21.83 17.91 -6.43
C ASP A 19 -22.41 17.57 -5.05
N GLN A 20 -21.81 16.60 -4.36
CA GLN A 20 -22.17 16.24 -2.99
C GLN A 20 -21.22 16.95 -2.02
N SER A 21 -21.80 17.69 -1.09
CA SER A 21 -21.14 18.57 -0.11
C SER A 21 -20.54 17.85 1.11
N GLU A 22 -20.30 16.54 1.05
CA GLU A 22 -19.65 15.81 2.13
C GLU A 22 -18.43 15.03 1.64
N THR A 23 -17.44 14.85 2.54
CA THR A 23 -16.11 14.25 2.34
C THR A 23 -16.13 13.02 1.42
N LYS A 24 -16.02 13.24 0.11
CA LYS A 24 -16.35 12.28 -0.96
C LYS A 24 -15.37 11.09 -1.02
N TYR A 25 -14.17 11.27 -0.49
CA TYR A 25 -13.06 10.32 -0.57
C TYR A 25 -12.57 9.92 0.84
N LYS A 26 -13.37 9.14 1.56
CA LYS A 26 -12.98 8.53 2.84
C LYS A 26 -12.16 7.23 2.68
N GLY A 27 -11.98 6.74 1.44
CA GLY A 27 -11.42 5.42 1.11
C GLY A 27 -10.03 5.40 0.45
N VAL A 28 -9.43 6.57 0.18
CA VAL A 28 -8.19 6.68 -0.62
C VAL A 28 -7.11 5.75 -0.11
N ARG A 29 -6.59 4.91 -1.01
CA ARG A 29 -5.47 4.03 -0.75
C ARG A 29 -4.19 4.85 -0.73
N LEU A 30 -3.65 5.05 0.47
CA LEU A 30 -2.42 5.81 0.75
C LEU A 30 -1.17 4.93 0.86
N ASP A 31 -1.35 3.61 0.78
CA ASP A 31 -0.27 2.63 0.64
C ASP A 31 -0.58 1.73 -0.54
N LEU A 32 0.45 1.47 -1.35
CA LEU A 32 0.38 0.55 -2.47
C LEU A 32 -0.04 -0.85 -2.02
N ALA A 33 -0.85 -1.55 -2.81
CA ALA A 33 -1.33 -2.89 -2.44
C ALA A 33 -0.16 -3.87 -2.19
N VAL A 34 0.85 -3.80 -3.06
CA VAL A 34 2.10 -4.58 -2.93
C VAL A 34 2.82 -4.24 -1.63
N ASP A 35 2.89 -2.95 -1.29
CA ASP A 35 3.60 -2.45 -0.12
C ASP A 35 2.93 -2.87 1.19
N LYS A 36 1.59 -2.95 1.22
CA LYS A 36 0.83 -3.52 2.34
C LYS A 36 1.10 -5.01 2.52
N ILE A 37 1.11 -5.78 1.42
CA ILE A 37 1.38 -7.23 1.46
C ILE A 37 2.80 -7.48 1.95
N VAL A 38 3.79 -6.74 1.44
CA VAL A 38 5.17 -6.84 1.90
C VAL A 38 5.24 -6.55 3.40
N THR A 39 4.69 -5.43 3.87
CA THR A 39 4.75 -5.06 5.29
C THR A 39 4.08 -6.10 6.18
N PHE A 40 2.90 -6.58 5.77
CA PHE A 40 2.15 -7.61 6.48
C PHE A 40 2.94 -8.92 6.59
N LEU A 41 3.56 -9.38 5.49
CA LEU A 41 4.35 -10.60 5.51
C LEU A 41 5.67 -10.42 6.27
N THR A 42 6.38 -9.30 6.09
CA THR A 42 7.68 -9.07 6.76
C THR A 42 7.56 -8.95 8.27
N VAL A 43 6.45 -8.36 8.77
CA VAL A 43 6.21 -8.15 10.21
C VAL A 43 5.38 -9.29 10.81
N GLY A 44 4.32 -9.72 10.12
CA GLY A 44 3.39 -10.73 10.60
C GLY A 44 3.99 -12.13 10.67
N LEU A 45 4.83 -12.51 9.69
CA LEU A 45 5.44 -13.84 9.66
C LEU A 45 6.34 -14.07 10.89
N PRO A 46 7.33 -13.21 11.23
CA PRO A 46 8.13 -13.41 12.44
C PRO A 46 7.29 -13.49 13.71
N LEU A 47 6.28 -12.65 13.88
CA LEU A 47 5.41 -12.66 15.05
C LEU A 47 4.60 -13.96 15.16
N PHE A 48 4.12 -14.46 14.03
CA PHE A 48 3.44 -15.75 13.96
C PHE A 48 4.38 -16.91 14.31
N LEU A 49 5.59 -16.93 13.75
CA LEU A 49 6.60 -17.94 14.04
C LEU A 49 7.04 -17.91 15.50
N ILE A 50 7.20 -16.73 16.10
CA ILE A 50 7.50 -16.57 17.54
C ILE A 50 6.35 -17.15 18.38
N SER A 51 5.10 -16.88 18.01
CA SER A 51 3.94 -17.39 18.72
C SER A 51 3.87 -18.93 18.67
N LEU A 52 4.19 -19.53 17.52
CA LEU A 52 4.30 -20.99 17.37
C LEU A 52 5.45 -21.56 18.21
N ALA A 53 6.60 -20.89 18.23
CA ALA A 53 7.73 -21.30 19.05
C ALA A 53 7.37 -21.34 20.54
N PHE A 54 6.72 -20.28 21.06
CA PHE A 54 6.28 -20.25 22.45
C PHE A 54 5.20 -21.28 22.77
N ALA A 55 4.26 -21.53 21.85
CA ALA A 55 3.27 -22.58 22.03
C ALA A 55 3.92 -23.96 22.19
N GLN A 56 5.00 -24.22 21.44
CA GLN A 56 5.76 -25.46 21.54
C GLN A 56 6.60 -25.53 22.81
N GLU A 57 7.20 -24.43 23.26
CA GLU A 57 7.93 -24.37 24.53
C GLU A 57 7.04 -24.73 25.73
N VAL A 58 5.81 -24.19 25.77
CA VAL A 58 4.83 -24.53 26.82
C VAL A 58 4.45 -26.02 26.79
N SER A 59 4.44 -26.64 25.61
CA SER A 59 4.03 -28.04 25.46
C SER A 59 5.15 -29.07 25.67
N VAL A 60 6.40 -28.74 25.32
CA VAL A 60 7.54 -29.69 25.35
C VAL A 60 8.34 -29.58 26.64
N GLY A 61 8.20 -28.48 27.40
CA GLY A 61 8.84 -28.29 28.70
C GLY A 61 10.14 -27.50 28.59
N THR A 62 11.24 -28.04 29.11
CA THR A 62 12.51 -27.30 29.24
C THR A 62 13.24 -27.13 27.91
N GLN A 63 13.83 -25.96 27.68
CA GLN A 63 14.60 -25.63 26.46
C GLN A 63 15.94 -26.38 26.37
N ILE A 64 16.44 -26.85 27.51
CA ILE A 64 17.72 -27.54 27.69
C ILE A 64 17.49 -28.87 28.41
N SER A 65 18.30 -29.87 28.06
CA SER A 65 18.42 -31.11 28.82
C SER A 65 19.90 -31.42 28.99
N CYS A 66 20.35 -31.51 30.24
CA CYS A 66 21.71 -31.90 30.59
C CYS A 66 21.74 -33.33 31.12
N PHE A 67 22.69 -34.12 30.63
CA PHE A 67 22.88 -35.52 31.04
C PHE A 67 23.60 -35.59 32.39
N ALA A 68 22.88 -35.26 33.47
CA ALA A 68 23.41 -35.37 34.83
C ALA A 68 23.71 -36.83 35.22
N PRO A 69 24.75 -37.09 36.02
CA PRO A 69 25.10 -38.44 36.46
C PRO A 69 24.01 -39.04 37.36
N THR A 70 23.88 -40.37 37.34
CA THR A 70 22.84 -41.13 38.07
C THR A 70 22.86 -40.96 39.59
N ASN A 71 23.96 -40.43 40.13
CA ASN A 71 24.13 -40.18 41.57
C ASN A 71 23.42 -38.90 42.04
N PHE A 72 22.87 -38.09 41.12
CA PHE A 72 22.21 -36.83 41.46
C PHE A 72 20.72 -37.05 41.75
N SER A 73 20.21 -36.36 42.76
CA SER A 73 18.78 -36.28 43.04
C SER A 73 18.04 -35.47 41.96
N TRP A 74 16.72 -35.62 41.87
CA TRP A 74 15.88 -34.87 40.93
C TRP A 74 16.08 -33.34 41.03
N ARG A 75 16.23 -32.81 42.25
CA ARG A 75 16.47 -31.38 42.47
C ARG A 75 17.86 -30.94 42.01
N GLN A 76 18.86 -31.80 42.15
CA GLN A 76 20.22 -31.51 41.67
C GLN A 76 20.28 -31.55 40.14
N ALA A 77 19.57 -32.47 39.47
CA ALA A 77 19.46 -32.48 38.02
C ALA A 77 18.79 -31.19 37.49
N ALA A 78 17.68 -30.77 38.10
CA ALA A 78 17.02 -29.50 37.75
C ALA A 78 17.91 -28.26 38.01
N TYR A 79 18.74 -28.30 39.05
CA TYR A 79 19.74 -27.26 39.30
C TYR A 79 20.80 -27.21 38.18
N VAL A 80 21.28 -28.36 37.71
CA VAL A 80 22.24 -28.43 36.59
C VAL A 80 21.64 -27.84 35.31
N ASP A 81 20.41 -28.22 34.96
CA ASP A 81 19.72 -27.70 33.77
C ASP A 81 19.57 -26.16 33.82
N SER A 82 19.10 -25.63 34.95
CA SER A 82 18.91 -24.19 35.14
C SER A 82 20.23 -23.41 35.22
N PHE A 83 21.25 -23.95 35.89
CA PHE A 83 22.58 -23.37 35.95
C PHE A 83 23.21 -23.30 34.56
N CYS A 84 23.19 -24.40 33.80
CA CYS A 84 23.76 -24.44 32.46
C CYS A 84 23.01 -23.52 31.49
N TRP A 85 21.68 -23.39 31.61
CA TRP A 85 20.91 -22.41 30.84
C TRP A 85 21.31 -20.95 31.12
N ALA A 86 21.66 -20.62 32.37
CA ALA A 86 22.16 -19.30 32.73
C ALA A 86 23.62 -19.12 32.25
N ALA A 87 24.46 -20.13 32.45
CA ALA A 87 25.88 -20.12 32.12
C ALA A 87 26.16 -20.10 30.61
N VAL A 88 25.22 -20.54 29.76
CA VAL A 88 25.28 -20.39 28.28
C VAL A 88 25.63 -18.96 27.84
N GLN A 89 25.26 -17.95 28.64
CA GLN A 89 25.60 -16.56 28.35
C GLN A 89 27.06 -16.20 28.65
N GLN A 90 27.70 -16.87 29.61
CA GLN A 90 29.08 -16.60 30.04
C GLN A 90 30.11 -17.45 29.28
N GLN A 91 29.73 -18.65 28.82
CA GLN A 91 30.60 -19.53 28.03
C GLN A 91 30.78 -19.05 26.56
N ALA A 92 30.28 -17.86 26.23
CA ALA A 92 30.18 -17.31 24.88
C ALA A 92 31.53 -16.97 24.22
N ASP A 93 32.64 -16.99 24.95
CA ASP A 93 33.97 -16.69 24.41
C ASP A 93 34.48 -17.71 23.38
N SER A 94 33.84 -18.87 23.25
CA SER A 94 34.28 -19.94 22.33
C SER A 94 33.23 -20.41 21.33
N SER A 95 31.93 -20.15 21.55
CA SER A 95 30.90 -20.47 20.56
C SER A 95 29.60 -19.67 20.73
N PRO A 96 28.90 -19.35 19.63
CA PRO A 96 27.72 -18.46 19.60
C PRO A 96 26.42 -19.13 20.09
N LEU A 97 26.45 -19.80 21.24
CA LEU A 97 25.26 -20.42 21.84
C LEU A 97 24.21 -19.40 22.28
N TRP A 98 24.65 -18.16 22.56
CA TRP A 98 23.79 -17.03 22.86
C TRP A 98 22.70 -16.82 21.79
N LEU A 99 23.02 -17.09 20.52
CA LEU A 99 22.09 -16.92 19.41
C LEU A 99 20.82 -17.75 19.57
N HIS A 100 20.92 -18.97 20.13
CA HIS A 100 19.76 -19.85 20.34
C HIS A 100 18.86 -19.36 21.47
N LYS A 101 19.46 -18.83 22.55
CA LYS A 101 18.72 -18.28 23.69
C LYS A 101 17.97 -16.99 23.33
N PHE A 102 18.59 -16.14 22.51
CA PHE A 102 18.02 -14.84 22.14
C PHE A 102 17.27 -14.85 20.79
N PHE A 103 17.03 -16.02 20.21
CA PHE A 103 16.42 -16.15 18.90
C PHE A 103 15.01 -15.51 18.82
N PRO A 104 14.05 -15.81 19.72
CA PRO A 104 12.72 -15.17 19.68
C PRO A 104 12.79 -13.65 19.85
N TYR A 105 13.70 -13.16 20.70
CA TYR A 105 13.92 -11.73 20.93
C TYR A 105 14.50 -11.03 19.70
N THR A 106 15.41 -11.71 18.98
CA THR A 106 16.02 -11.16 17.76
C THR A 106 15.00 -11.09 16.63
N LEU A 107 14.14 -12.11 16.47
CA LEU A 107 13.04 -12.07 15.51
C LEU A 107 12.02 -10.97 15.85
N LEU A 108 11.74 -10.75 17.14
CA LEU A 108 10.86 -9.67 17.58
C LEU A 108 11.47 -8.30 17.25
N LEU A 109 12.76 -8.11 17.56
CA LEU A 109 13.50 -6.90 17.22
C LEU A 109 13.46 -6.64 15.71
N LEU A 110 13.64 -7.70 14.90
CA LEU A 110 13.57 -7.58 13.46
C LEU A 110 12.17 -7.17 12.98
N ALA A 111 11.10 -7.76 13.54
CA ALA A 111 9.73 -7.36 13.22
C ALA A 111 9.47 -5.88 13.53
N ILE A 112 9.99 -5.40 14.68
CA ILE A 112 9.92 -3.99 15.06
C ILE A 112 10.69 -3.12 14.05
N LEU A 113 11.94 -3.47 13.73
CA LEU A 113 12.76 -2.73 12.76
C LEU A 113 12.08 -2.66 11.38
N MET A 114 11.50 -3.77 10.91
CA MET A 114 10.75 -3.84 9.65
C MET A 114 9.48 -2.97 9.65
N SER A 115 8.91 -2.67 10.81
CA SER A 115 7.73 -1.79 10.92
C SER A 115 8.08 -0.30 10.81
N ILE A 116 9.32 0.10 11.12
CA ILE A 116 9.75 1.50 11.18
C ILE A 116 9.56 2.23 9.83
N PRO A 117 9.98 1.70 8.66
CA PRO A 117 9.78 2.38 7.38
C PRO A 117 8.30 2.63 7.05
N ALA A 118 7.43 1.67 7.38
CA ALA A 118 5.99 1.80 7.15
C ALA A 118 5.37 2.89 8.05
N LEU A 119 5.82 2.98 9.31
CA LEU A 119 5.40 4.04 10.23
C LEU A 119 5.89 5.41 9.75
N ILE A 120 7.15 5.52 9.32
CA ILE A 120 7.71 6.78 8.78
C ILE A 120 6.89 7.24 7.57
N TRP A 121 6.59 6.34 6.64
CA TRP A 121 5.74 6.66 5.47
C TRP A 121 4.35 7.16 5.90
N ARG A 122 3.69 6.43 6.82
CA ARG A 122 2.36 6.76 7.32
C ARG A 122 2.28 8.10 8.04
N PHE A 123 3.32 8.50 8.77
CA PHE A 123 3.32 9.78 9.49
C PHE A 123 3.81 10.96 8.64
N THR A 124 4.72 10.73 7.67
CA THR A 124 5.38 11.83 6.95
C THR A 124 4.86 12.09 5.54
N ALA A 125 4.40 11.05 4.83
CA ALA A 125 4.03 11.14 3.42
C ALA A 125 2.53 10.92 3.21
N ALA A 126 1.91 9.98 3.92
CA ALA A 126 0.48 9.67 3.77
C ALA A 126 -0.47 10.88 3.96
N PRO A 127 -0.33 11.78 4.96
CA PRO A 127 -1.25 12.91 5.09
C PRO A 127 -1.11 13.92 3.93
N LEU A 128 0.13 14.17 3.48
CA LEU A 128 0.41 15.06 2.33
C LEU A 128 -0.14 14.47 1.03
N LEU A 129 0.09 13.18 0.83
CA LEU A 129 -0.40 12.46 -0.34
C LEU A 129 -1.93 12.40 -0.37
N SER A 130 -2.57 12.24 0.79
CA SER A 130 -4.03 12.21 0.92
C SER A 130 -4.68 13.53 0.51
N SER A 131 -4.18 14.66 1.00
CA SER A 131 -4.72 15.96 0.62
C SER A 131 -4.56 16.24 -0.87
N ASP A 132 -3.38 15.93 -1.41
CA ASP A 132 -3.04 16.22 -2.79
C ASP A 132 -3.79 15.30 -3.78
N LEU A 133 -3.93 14.00 -3.47
CA LEU A 133 -4.73 13.08 -4.30
C LEU A 133 -6.22 13.43 -4.28
N ASN A 134 -6.77 13.77 -3.11
CA ASN A 134 -8.17 14.19 -3.02
C ASN A 134 -8.43 15.44 -3.86
N PHE A 135 -7.51 16.41 -3.81
CA PHE A 135 -7.59 17.60 -4.64
C PHE A 135 -7.52 17.27 -6.15
N ILE A 136 -6.58 16.42 -6.56
CA ILE A 136 -6.45 16.00 -7.97
C ILE A 136 -7.72 15.28 -8.43
N MET A 137 -8.25 14.33 -7.64
CA MET A 137 -9.45 13.57 -7.98
C MET A 137 -10.71 14.45 -8.06
N GLU A 138 -10.88 15.40 -7.13
CA GLU A 138 -12.00 16.35 -7.17
C GLU A 138 -11.92 17.27 -8.40
N GLU A 139 -10.74 17.79 -8.70
CA GLU A 139 -10.57 18.65 -9.87
C GLU A 139 -10.69 17.89 -11.20
N LEU A 140 -10.30 16.61 -11.26
CA LEU A 140 -10.58 15.76 -12.43
C LEU A 140 -12.09 15.55 -12.65
N ASP A 141 -12.84 15.25 -11.59
CA ASP A 141 -14.31 15.15 -11.64
C ASP A 141 -14.95 16.47 -12.07
N ARG A 142 -14.46 17.59 -11.52
CA ARG A 142 -14.96 18.94 -11.86
C ARG A 142 -14.65 19.31 -13.31
N PHE A 143 -13.46 18.97 -13.80
CA PHE A 143 -13.06 19.19 -15.19
C PHE A 143 -13.95 18.42 -16.16
N TYR A 144 -14.20 17.14 -15.88
CA TYR A 144 -15.13 16.32 -16.64
C TYR A 144 -16.56 16.88 -16.64
N ASN A 145 -17.08 17.28 -15.47
CA ASN A 145 -18.39 17.92 -15.36
C ASN A 145 -18.49 19.23 -16.15
N ARG A 146 -17.42 20.04 -16.18
CA ARG A 146 -17.35 21.28 -16.99
C ARG A 146 -17.38 20.97 -18.48
N ALA A 147 -16.64 19.96 -18.92
CA ALA A 147 -16.62 19.54 -20.33
C ALA A 147 -18.00 19.05 -20.80
N ILE A 148 -18.72 18.27 -19.98
CA ILE A 148 -20.09 17.84 -20.30
C ILE A 148 -21.06 19.02 -20.34
N LYS A 149 -20.98 19.95 -19.37
CA LYS A 149 -21.83 21.16 -19.38
C LYS A 149 -21.59 21.98 -20.65
N LEU A 150 -20.36 22.09 -21.12
CA LEU A 150 -20.06 22.72 -22.40
C LEU A 150 -20.68 21.96 -23.58
N ALA A 151 -20.48 20.63 -23.66
CA ALA A 151 -21.06 19.83 -24.73
C ALA A 151 -22.60 19.94 -24.76
N LYS A 152 -23.26 19.96 -23.60
CA LYS A 152 -24.71 20.20 -23.46
C LYS A 152 -25.10 21.59 -23.95
N ASN A 153 -24.35 22.63 -23.58
CA ASN A 153 -24.62 24.00 -24.01
C ASN A 153 -24.49 24.13 -25.54
N LEU A 154 -23.45 23.57 -26.14
CA LEU A 154 -23.25 23.55 -27.59
C LEU A 154 -24.36 22.79 -28.32
N ALA A 155 -24.72 21.58 -27.85
CA ALA A 155 -25.84 20.82 -28.41
C ALA A 155 -27.18 21.58 -28.32
N SER A 156 -27.43 22.26 -27.19
CA SER A 156 -28.66 23.02 -26.98
C SER A 156 -28.77 24.26 -27.89
N LEU A 157 -27.62 24.81 -28.30
CA LEU A 157 -27.52 25.98 -29.15
C LEU A 157 -27.72 25.59 -30.63
N GLU A 158 -27.20 24.43 -31.01
CA GLU A 158 -27.35 23.81 -32.33
C GLU A 158 -28.81 23.40 -32.62
N GLY A 159 -29.52 22.86 -31.62
CA GLY A 159 -30.96 22.57 -31.73
C GLY A 159 -31.88 23.80 -31.74
N LYS A 160 -31.34 25.01 -31.51
CA LYS A 160 -32.10 26.26 -31.38
C LYS A 160 -31.81 27.30 -32.46
N ASN A 161 -31.28 26.95 -33.64
CA ASN A 161 -30.99 27.92 -34.73
C ASN A 161 -30.48 29.28 -34.21
N ALA A 162 -29.52 29.27 -33.28
CA ALA A 162 -29.02 30.51 -32.70
C ALA A 162 -28.06 31.18 -33.69
N THR A 163 -28.10 32.51 -33.76
CA THR A 163 -27.21 33.34 -34.59
C THR A 163 -25.74 33.03 -34.31
N GLU A 164 -24.90 33.07 -35.34
CA GLU A 164 -23.45 32.77 -35.31
C GLU A 164 -22.71 33.48 -34.15
N ASP A 165 -23.13 34.70 -33.79
CA ASP A 165 -22.59 35.47 -32.66
C ASP A 165 -22.74 34.78 -31.30
N LYS A 166 -23.86 34.09 -31.05
CA LYS A 166 -24.08 33.35 -29.78
C LYS A 166 -23.27 32.06 -29.71
N GLN A 167 -22.99 31.46 -30.87
CA GLN A 167 -22.09 30.31 -30.96
C GLN A 167 -20.65 30.73 -30.69
N SER A 168 -20.22 31.87 -31.25
CA SER A 168 -18.90 32.46 -30.99
C SER A 168 -18.73 32.86 -29.53
N ASP A 169 -19.70 33.53 -28.90
CA ASP A 169 -19.65 33.90 -27.48
C ASP A 169 -19.57 32.68 -26.56
N ALA A 170 -20.31 31.60 -26.87
CA ALA A 170 -20.26 30.35 -26.10
C ALA A 170 -18.91 29.62 -26.26
N LEU A 171 -18.32 29.70 -27.46
CA LEU A 171 -16.99 29.16 -27.77
C LEU A 171 -15.88 29.98 -27.09
N GLU A 172 -15.97 31.31 -27.08
CA GLU A 172 -15.02 32.19 -26.38
C GLU A 172 -15.13 32.06 -24.85
N LEU A 173 -16.34 31.88 -24.32
CA LEU A 173 -16.57 31.61 -22.91
C LEU A 173 -16.06 30.20 -22.52
N ALA A 174 -16.15 29.23 -23.43
CA ALA A 174 -15.52 27.93 -23.30
C ALA A 174 -13.98 28.03 -23.30
N GLU A 175 -13.39 28.80 -24.21
CA GLU A 175 -11.95 29.08 -24.23
C GLU A 175 -11.47 29.82 -22.97
N GLY A 176 -12.28 30.73 -22.43
CA GLY A 176 -12.00 31.42 -21.16
C GLY A 176 -12.07 30.50 -19.94
N CYS A 177 -12.97 29.52 -19.93
CA CYS A 177 -13.16 28.58 -18.81
C CYS A 177 -12.08 27.49 -18.76
N PHE A 178 -11.55 27.09 -19.93
CA PHE A 178 -10.49 26.09 -20.06
C PHE A 178 -9.08 26.69 -20.13
N LYS A 179 -8.94 28.03 -20.10
CA LYS A 179 -7.68 28.74 -20.32
C LYS A 179 -6.55 28.40 -19.34
N TYR A 180 -6.88 27.80 -18.19
CA TYR A 180 -5.91 27.25 -17.24
C TYR A 180 -6.47 26.00 -16.55
N PRO A 181 -6.25 24.78 -17.07
CA PRO A 181 -6.55 23.58 -16.32
C PRO A 181 -5.64 23.54 -15.09
N LEU A 182 -6.20 23.93 -13.93
CA LEU A 182 -5.54 23.93 -12.63
C LEU A 182 -4.81 22.61 -12.36
N VAL A 183 -5.42 21.49 -12.76
CA VAL A 183 -4.85 20.14 -12.65
C VAL A 183 -3.56 20.00 -13.44
N GLU A 184 -3.52 20.47 -14.69
CA GLU A 184 -2.34 20.33 -15.54
C GLU A 184 -1.17 21.16 -15.01
N GLN A 185 -1.45 22.40 -14.60
CA GLN A 185 -0.44 23.28 -14.02
C GLN A 185 0.05 22.76 -12.66
N TYR A 186 -0.84 22.15 -11.87
CA TYR A 186 -0.49 21.48 -10.62
C TYR A 186 0.44 20.28 -10.87
N LEU A 187 0.11 19.42 -11.83
CA LEU A 187 0.95 18.28 -12.23
C LEU A 187 2.31 18.75 -12.79
N LYS A 188 2.34 19.82 -13.58
CA LYS A 188 3.59 20.46 -14.06
C LYS A 188 4.44 20.98 -12.90
N THR A 189 3.82 21.60 -11.89
CA THR A 189 4.54 22.08 -10.70
C THR A 189 5.14 20.93 -9.90
N LYS A 190 4.38 19.84 -9.73
CA LYS A 190 4.85 18.61 -9.05
C LYS A 190 5.93 17.86 -9.82
N ARG A 191 6.13 18.15 -11.11
CA ARG A 191 7.25 17.59 -11.90
C ARG A 191 8.62 18.06 -11.42
N PHE A 192 8.72 19.27 -10.85
CA PHE A 192 9.98 19.87 -10.39
C PHE A 192 10.29 19.60 -8.91
N SER A 193 9.35 18.99 -8.19
CA SER A 193 9.55 18.57 -6.80
C SER A 193 10.05 17.13 -6.74
N HIS A 194 10.95 16.86 -5.79
CA HIS A 194 11.52 15.53 -5.55
C HIS A 194 11.40 15.07 -4.08
N GLY A 195 10.79 15.89 -3.22
CA GLY A 195 10.74 15.63 -1.78
C GLY A 195 9.96 14.37 -1.42
N LEU A 196 8.89 14.07 -2.16
CA LEU A 196 8.06 12.89 -1.92
C LEU A 196 8.74 11.61 -2.43
N VAL A 197 9.37 11.66 -3.61
CA VAL A 197 10.12 10.53 -4.18
C VAL A 197 11.28 10.15 -3.27
N VAL A 198 12.04 11.13 -2.78
CA VAL A 198 13.17 10.86 -1.88
C VAL A 198 12.69 10.15 -0.62
N LYS A 199 11.57 10.59 -0.02
CA LYS A 199 10.98 9.91 1.14
C LYS A 199 10.51 8.48 0.80
N TYR A 200 9.86 8.29 -0.35
CA TYR A 200 9.38 6.97 -0.78
C TYR A 200 10.55 6.00 -1.01
N VAL A 201 11.53 6.40 -1.82
CA VAL A 201 12.72 5.59 -2.15
C VAL A 201 13.56 5.34 -0.91
N ALA A 202 13.70 6.32 -0.01
CA ALA A 202 14.40 6.13 1.27
C ALA A 202 13.69 5.09 2.15
N CYS A 203 12.36 5.14 2.27
CA CYS A 203 11.60 4.14 3.02
C CYS A 203 11.76 2.74 2.41
N ARG A 204 11.65 2.61 1.08
CA ARG A 204 11.81 1.32 0.37
C ARG A 204 13.24 0.79 0.46
N GLY A 205 14.23 1.66 0.31
CA GLY A 205 15.65 1.33 0.47
C GLY A 205 15.97 0.87 1.89
N LEU A 206 15.39 1.51 2.91
CA LEU A 206 15.51 1.09 4.30
C LEU A 206 14.86 -0.28 4.54
N THR A 207 13.66 -0.54 4.01
CA THR A 207 13.02 -1.86 4.07
C THR A 207 13.90 -2.94 3.43
N LEU A 208 14.45 -2.66 2.24
CA LEU A 208 15.33 -3.58 1.53
C LEU A 208 16.62 -3.85 2.32
N LEU A 209 17.24 -2.82 2.91
CA LEU A 209 18.42 -2.97 3.74
C LEU A 209 18.16 -3.86 4.96
N ILE A 210 17.07 -3.60 5.70
CA ILE A 210 16.70 -4.41 6.87
C ILE A 210 16.39 -5.85 6.45
N LEU A 211 15.75 -6.06 5.29
CA LEU A 211 15.48 -7.39 4.73
C LEU A 211 16.75 -8.15 4.36
N LEU A 212 17.72 -7.50 3.74
CA LEU A 212 19.02 -8.12 3.45
C LEU A 212 19.77 -8.48 4.74
N LEU A 213 19.80 -7.59 5.72
CA LEU A 213 20.41 -7.86 7.04
C LEU A 213 19.73 -9.04 7.74
N ALA A 214 18.40 -9.13 7.66
CA ALA A 214 17.64 -10.26 8.17
C ALA A 214 18.00 -11.57 7.48
N CYS A 215 18.10 -11.57 6.15
CA CYS A 215 18.47 -12.76 5.38
C CYS A 215 19.89 -13.22 5.74
N LEU A 216 20.83 -12.29 5.89
CA LEU A 216 22.20 -12.59 6.33
C LEU A 216 22.21 -13.19 7.73
N TYR A 217 21.48 -12.60 8.68
CA TYR A 217 21.36 -13.12 10.04
C TYR A 217 20.74 -14.53 10.08
N LEU A 218 19.63 -14.75 9.38
CA LEU A 218 18.96 -16.05 9.34
C LEU A 218 19.83 -17.12 8.67
N SER A 219 20.54 -16.75 7.59
CA SER A 219 21.48 -17.66 6.92
C SER A 219 22.65 -18.03 7.84
N TYR A 220 23.21 -17.05 8.56
CA TYR A 220 24.23 -17.28 9.56
C TYR A 220 23.73 -18.19 10.69
N TYR A 221 22.52 -17.95 11.19
CA TYR A 221 21.87 -18.79 12.20
C TYR A 221 21.70 -20.23 11.73
N ILE A 222 21.22 -20.45 10.49
CA ILE A 222 21.01 -21.79 9.93
C ILE A 222 22.32 -22.57 9.83
N LEU A 223 23.38 -21.94 9.32
CA LEU A 223 24.70 -22.56 9.19
C LEU A 223 25.24 -22.97 10.55
N LEU A 224 25.09 -22.09 11.54
CA LEU A 224 25.59 -22.30 12.88
C LEU A 224 24.78 -23.34 13.67
N ALA A 225 23.44 -23.28 13.58
CA ALA A 225 22.52 -24.22 14.20
C ALA A 225 22.72 -25.67 13.71
N SER A 226 23.37 -25.88 12.56
CA SER A 226 23.73 -27.22 12.11
C SER A 226 24.93 -27.83 12.86
N LEU A 227 25.70 -27.02 13.59
CA LEU A 227 26.99 -27.40 14.16
C LEU A 227 27.00 -27.38 15.70
N THR A 228 26.07 -26.65 16.34
CA THR A 228 26.15 -26.33 17.79
C THR A 228 24.90 -26.72 18.60
N ASP A 229 24.41 -27.95 18.43
CA ASP A 229 23.27 -28.47 19.21
C ASP A 229 23.67 -28.98 20.61
N GLU A 230 24.94 -29.33 20.80
CA GLU A 230 25.47 -29.96 22.01
C GLU A 230 26.70 -29.20 22.52
N PHE A 231 26.76 -28.98 23.84
CA PHE A 231 27.90 -28.29 24.46
C PHE A 231 28.24 -28.85 25.84
N PRO A 232 29.53 -28.86 26.21
CA PRO A 232 29.96 -29.18 27.57
C PRO A 232 29.74 -27.96 28.49
N CYS A 233 29.04 -28.16 29.60
CA CYS A 233 28.83 -27.16 30.64
C CYS A 233 29.66 -27.50 31.89
N ASP A 234 30.54 -26.58 32.29
CA ASP A 234 31.33 -26.73 33.53
C ASP A 234 30.55 -26.19 34.73
N LEU A 235 30.33 -27.06 35.72
CA LEU A 235 29.62 -26.75 36.97
C LEU A 235 30.55 -26.17 38.06
N ARG A 236 31.88 -26.25 37.87
CA ARG A 236 32.89 -25.88 38.88
C ARG A 236 33.13 -24.37 38.95
N THR A 237 32.08 -23.65 39.35
CA THR A 237 32.16 -22.21 39.60
C THR A 237 31.91 -21.90 41.08
N GLY A 238 32.54 -20.84 41.60
CA GLY A 238 32.36 -20.39 42.98
C GLY A 238 32.69 -21.44 44.04
N ILE A 239 31.72 -21.74 44.91
CA ILE A 239 31.85 -22.67 46.06
C ILE A 239 32.05 -24.12 45.60
N LEU A 240 31.52 -24.49 44.43
CA LEU A 240 31.62 -25.84 43.85
C LEU A 240 32.95 -26.10 43.13
N LYS A 241 33.86 -25.12 43.10
CA LYS A 241 35.15 -25.24 42.39
C LYS A 241 36.08 -26.30 42.98
N ASN A 242 36.03 -26.50 44.30
CA ASN A 242 36.89 -27.44 45.03
C ASN A 242 36.20 -28.76 45.37
N ASP A 243 34.94 -28.96 44.95
CA ASP A 243 34.20 -30.17 45.27
C ASP A 243 34.54 -31.29 44.28
N SER A 244 35.18 -32.34 44.78
CA SER A 244 35.54 -33.53 43.99
C SER A 244 34.34 -34.42 43.64
N MET A 245 33.18 -34.23 44.29
CA MET A 245 31.96 -35.00 44.01
C MET A 245 31.24 -34.53 42.72
N VAL A 246 31.60 -33.36 42.19
CA VAL A 246 31.00 -32.78 40.97
C VAL A 246 31.94 -32.98 39.77
N GLN A 247 31.38 -33.59 38.73
CA GLN A 247 32.07 -33.85 37.46
C GLN A 247 32.41 -32.52 36.76
N SER A 248 33.58 -32.44 36.12
CA SER A 248 34.13 -31.20 35.56
C SER A 248 33.40 -30.67 34.33
N ALA A 249 32.60 -31.48 33.64
CA ALA A 249 31.76 -31.04 32.54
C ALA A 249 30.57 -32.01 32.38
N VAL A 250 29.38 -31.45 32.22
CA VAL A 250 28.16 -32.19 31.87
C VAL A 250 27.79 -31.85 30.43
N GLN A 251 27.46 -32.87 29.64
CA GLN A 251 26.99 -32.66 28.27
C GLN A 251 25.54 -32.17 28.32
N CYS A 252 25.30 -30.99 27.76
CA CYS A 252 23.97 -30.40 27.64
C CYS A 252 23.58 -30.30 26.17
N LYS A 253 22.29 -30.53 25.90
CA LYS A 253 21.70 -30.43 24.58
C LYS A 253 20.53 -29.46 24.59
N LEU A 254 20.49 -28.57 23.60
CA LEU A 254 19.32 -27.71 23.39
C LEU A 254 18.27 -28.47 22.58
N VAL A 255 17.08 -28.64 23.16
CA VAL A 255 16.00 -29.45 22.55
C VAL A 255 15.25 -28.67 21.46
N ALA A 256 15.20 -27.34 21.57
CA ALA A 256 14.42 -26.47 20.68
C ALA A 256 15.14 -26.03 19.37
N VAL A 257 16.42 -26.37 19.19
CA VAL A 257 17.21 -25.86 18.04
C VAL A 257 16.66 -26.36 16.69
N GLY A 258 16.18 -27.61 16.64
CA GLY A 258 15.56 -28.16 15.43
C GLY A 258 14.33 -27.38 14.97
N VAL A 259 13.51 -26.91 15.92
CA VAL A 259 12.33 -26.07 15.65
C VAL A 259 12.76 -24.70 15.15
N PHE A 260 13.67 -24.04 15.87
CA PHE A 260 14.17 -22.73 15.46
C PHE A 260 14.86 -22.76 14.09
N ARG A 261 15.53 -23.86 13.75
CA ARG A 261 16.10 -24.08 12.42
C ARG A 261 15.02 -24.18 11.35
N LEU A 262 13.97 -24.96 11.58
CA LEU A 262 12.82 -25.06 10.66
C LEU A 262 12.14 -23.71 10.46
N LEU A 263 11.86 -22.99 11.55
CA LEU A 263 11.28 -21.65 11.52
C LEU A 263 12.18 -20.67 10.75
N SER A 264 13.50 -20.76 10.93
CA SER A 264 14.46 -19.91 10.21
C SER A 264 14.48 -20.19 8.72
N TYR A 265 14.39 -21.46 8.29
CA TYR A 265 14.28 -21.81 6.87
C TYR A 265 13.01 -21.24 6.24
N ILE A 266 11.87 -21.36 6.93
CA ILE A 266 10.58 -20.81 6.46
C ILE A 266 10.70 -19.28 6.33
N ASN A 267 11.23 -18.61 7.36
CA ASN A 267 11.37 -17.15 7.34
C ASN A 267 12.32 -16.68 6.24
N LEU A 268 13.48 -17.33 6.08
CA LEU A 268 14.44 -17.02 5.03
C LEU A 268 13.84 -17.20 3.63
N GLY A 269 13.12 -18.31 3.40
CA GLY A 269 12.47 -18.57 2.11
C GLY A 269 11.47 -17.47 1.73
N VAL A 270 10.64 -17.04 2.67
CA VAL A 270 9.69 -15.93 2.43
C VAL A 270 10.42 -14.61 2.21
N TYR A 271 11.46 -14.28 2.99
CA TYR A 271 12.20 -13.04 2.82
C TYR A 271 12.93 -12.96 1.48
N VAL A 272 13.55 -14.05 1.03
CA VAL A 272 14.20 -14.12 -0.30
C VAL A 272 13.18 -13.90 -1.41
N LEU A 273 11.95 -14.41 -1.27
CA LEU A 273 10.87 -14.18 -2.23
C LEU A 273 10.35 -12.74 -2.21
N LEU A 274 10.34 -12.09 -1.04
CA LEU A 274 9.90 -10.69 -0.88
C LEU A 274 10.94 -9.68 -1.37
N ALA A 275 12.24 -9.99 -1.31
CA ALA A 275 13.31 -9.11 -1.77
C ALA A 275 13.11 -8.57 -3.20
N PRO A 276 12.85 -9.39 -4.24
CA PRO A 276 12.63 -8.90 -5.60
C PRO A 276 11.33 -8.07 -5.70
N LEU A 277 10.31 -8.35 -4.89
CA LEU A 277 9.09 -7.53 -4.86
C LEU A 277 9.38 -6.13 -4.33
N VAL A 278 10.21 -6.00 -3.29
CA VAL A 278 10.65 -4.70 -2.76
C VAL A 278 11.52 -3.95 -3.77
N VAL A 279 12.42 -4.63 -4.48
CA VAL A 279 13.20 -4.03 -5.57
C VAL A 279 12.28 -3.52 -6.68
N CYS A 280 11.31 -4.33 -7.12
CA CYS A 280 10.34 -3.94 -8.13
C CYS A 280 9.51 -2.73 -7.69
N ALA A 281 9.11 -2.65 -6.41
CA ALA A 281 8.40 -1.50 -5.87
C ALA A 281 9.28 -0.24 -5.84
N ALA A 282 10.56 -0.36 -5.47
CA ALA A 282 11.53 0.75 -5.48
C ALA A 282 11.82 1.27 -6.91
N LEU A 283 11.75 0.38 -7.91
CA LEU A 283 11.85 0.72 -9.34
C LEU A 283 10.51 1.13 -9.97
N GLY A 284 9.39 0.93 -9.26
CA GLY A 284 8.03 1.27 -9.69
C GLY A 284 7.90 2.68 -10.27
N PRO A 285 8.43 3.73 -9.62
CA PRO A 285 8.36 5.11 -10.13
C PRO A 285 9.03 5.29 -11.50
N SER A 286 10.01 4.45 -11.83
CA SER A 286 10.70 4.46 -13.12
C SER A 286 10.00 3.63 -14.20
N ARG A 287 9.04 2.79 -13.86
CA ARG A 287 8.31 1.95 -14.84
C ARG A 287 7.00 2.59 -15.29
N GLN A 288 6.66 3.74 -14.72
CA GLN A 288 5.33 4.25 -14.86
C GLN A 288 5.16 5.12 -16.10
N SER A 289 4.02 4.91 -16.78
CA SER A 289 3.63 5.64 -17.97
C SER A 289 2.30 6.35 -17.71
N SER A 290 2.14 7.56 -18.25
CA SER A 290 0.90 8.33 -18.16
C SER A 290 -0.23 7.79 -19.06
N ARG A 291 -0.07 6.58 -19.61
CA ARG A 291 -1.00 5.98 -20.59
C ARG A 291 -2.42 5.83 -20.03
N PHE A 292 -2.58 5.67 -18.72
CA PHE A 292 -3.89 5.59 -18.08
C PHE A 292 -4.68 6.91 -18.10
N LEU A 293 -4.02 8.06 -18.30
CA LEU A 293 -4.68 9.36 -18.42
C LEU A 293 -5.13 9.68 -19.86
N ARG A 294 -4.79 8.82 -20.83
CA ARG A 294 -5.19 8.97 -22.23
C ARG A 294 -6.70 9.18 -22.45
N PRO A 295 -7.62 8.53 -21.70
CA PRO A 295 -9.05 8.80 -21.85
C PRO A 295 -9.41 10.26 -21.52
N TYR A 296 -8.71 10.90 -20.58
CA TYR A 296 -8.92 12.31 -20.25
C TYR A 296 -8.41 13.26 -21.35
N GLU A 297 -7.47 12.84 -22.20
CA GLU A 297 -7.00 13.62 -23.36
C GLU A 297 -8.08 13.78 -24.45
N MET A 298 -9.15 12.97 -24.42
CA MET A 298 -10.30 13.12 -25.30
C MET A 298 -11.16 14.35 -24.98
N LEU A 299 -11.02 14.91 -23.78
CA LEU A 299 -11.80 16.07 -23.34
C LEU A 299 -11.19 17.36 -23.90
N PRO A 300 -12.01 18.30 -24.41
CA PRO A 300 -11.52 19.58 -24.90
C PRO A 300 -10.80 20.33 -23.77
N GLY A 301 -9.55 20.77 -24.03
CA GLY A 301 -8.74 21.54 -23.09
C GLY A 301 -7.81 20.73 -22.16
N PHE A 302 -7.83 19.39 -22.19
CA PHE A 302 -6.80 18.57 -21.53
C PHE A 302 -5.63 18.34 -22.50
N GLY A 303 -4.85 19.40 -22.72
CA GLY A 303 -3.89 19.48 -23.82
C GLY A 303 -2.44 19.17 -23.43
N SER A 304 -1.93 18.02 -23.87
CA SER A 304 -0.50 17.67 -23.89
C SER A 304 0.20 17.52 -22.53
N LEU A 305 -0.31 16.63 -21.68
CA LEU A 305 0.55 15.97 -20.70
C LEU A 305 1.50 15.00 -21.45
N GLY A 306 2.27 15.52 -22.41
CA GLY A 306 3.04 14.75 -23.39
C GLY A 306 3.87 13.68 -22.71
N VAL A 307 4.00 12.52 -23.38
CA VAL A 307 4.61 11.27 -22.91
C VAL A 307 5.54 11.53 -21.74
N ILE A 308 5.01 11.32 -20.52
CA ILE A 308 5.78 11.58 -19.31
C ILE A 308 6.89 10.54 -19.29
N THR A 309 8.09 10.96 -19.67
CA THR A 309 9.27 10.11 -19.61
C THR A 309 9.51 9.70 -18.16
N PRO A 310 9.86 8.43 -17.90
CA PRO A 310 10.08 7.93 -16.56
C PRO A 310 11.34 8.57 -15.96
N ILE A 311 11.13 9.62 -15.18
CA ILE A 311 12.16 10.27 -14.38
C ILE A 311 11.68 10.18 -12.92
N TYR A 312 12.60 9.96 -11.97
CA TYR A 312 12.34 9.91 -10.53
C TYR A 312 11.91 11.29 -9.98
N ASN A 313 10.66 11.68 -10.28
CA ASN A 313 10.04 12.95 -9.91
C ASN A 313 8.77 12.72 -9.09
N ASP A 314 8.35 13.69 -8.29
CA ASP A 314 7.19 13.51 -7.40
C ASP A 314 5.93 13.18 -8.19
N LEU A 315 5.81 13.73 -9.41
CA LEU A 315 4.78 13.39 -10.38
C LEU A 315 4.64 11.88 -10.62
N SER A 316 5.74 11.13 -10.75
CA SER A 316 5.70 9.68 -10.98
C SER A 316 5.09 8.95 -9.79
N ILE A 317 5.35 9.41 -8.56
CA ILE A 317 4.70 8.84 -7.36
C ILE A 317 3.20 9.16 -7.36
N TYR A 318 2.81 10.41 -7.66
CA TYR A 318 1.39 10.76 -7.74
C TYR A 318 0.66 9.95 -8.82
N LEU A 319 1.30 9.70 -9.96
CA LEU A 319 0.72 8.83 -11.00
C LEU A 319 0.54 7.39 -10.49
N LEU A 320 1.47 6.85 -9.69
CA LEU A 320 1.38 5.51 -9.06
C LEU A 320 0.16 5.38 -8.17
N PHE A 321 -0.02 6.34 -7.29
CA PHE A 321 -1.16 6.34 -6.39
C PHE A 321 -2.45 6.71 -7.10
N LEU A 322 -2.41 7.56 -8.12
CA LEU A 322 -3.61 7.90 -8.89
C LEU A 322 -4.12 6.65 -9.62
N GLU A 323 -3.25 5.89 -10.28
CA GLU A 323 -3.58 4.65 -10.99
C GLU A 323 -4.31 3.62 -10.09
N GLU A 324 -3.82 3.41 -8.86
CA GLU A 324 -4.50 2.52 -7.90
C GLU A 324 -5.87 3.05 -7.44
N ASN A 325 -6.04 4.37 -7.37
CA ASN A 325 -7.27 5.02 -6.90
C ASN A 325 -8.24 5.41 -8.04
N LEU A 326 -7.88 5.19 -9.32
CA LEU A 326 -8.76 5.45 -10.47
C LEU A 326 -10.10 4.71 -10.37
N SER A 327 -10.11 3.55 -9.71
CA SER A 327 -11.34 2.76 -9.50
C SER A 327 -12.40 3.49 -8.66
N GLU A 328 -12.01 4.48 -7.85
CA GLU A 328 -12.94 5.34 -7.09
C GLU A 328 -13.51 6.48 -7.94
N LEU A 329 -12.83 6.89 -9.02
CA LEU A 329 -13.28 7.93 -9.94
C LEU A 329 -14.42 7.40 -10.82
N LYS A 330 -15.62 7.93 -10.59
CA LYS A 330 -16.79 7.65 -11.45
C LYS A 330 -16.64 8.27 -12.84
N SER A 331 -16.03 9.46 -12.94
CA SER A 331 -15.74 10.13 -14.21
C SER A 331 -14.88 9.26 -15.13
N PHE A 332 -13.81 8.67 -14.58
CA PHE A 332 -12.91 7.78 -15.32
C PHE A 332 -13.62 6.57 -15.93
N LYS A 333 -14.52 5.91 -15.17
CA LYS A 333 -15.30 4.77 -15.68
C LYS A 333 -16.18 5.18 -16.87
N CYS A 334 -16.77 6.36 -16.83
CA CYS A 334 -17.53 6.87 -17.98
C CYS A 334 -16.64 7.11 -19.19
N LEU A 335 -15.51 7.79 -19.00
CA LEU A 335 -14.56 8.08 -20.08
C LEU A 335 -14.03 6.80 -20.72
N GLN A 336 -13.77 5.76 -19.92
CA GLN A 336 -13.34 4.46 -20.42
C GLN A 336 -14.42 3.77 -21.27
N VAL A 337 -15.69 3.84 -20.86
CA VAL A 337 -16.81 3.34 -21.69
C VAL A 337 -16.92 4.15 -22.98
N LEU A 338 -16.69 5.46 -22.93
CA LEU A 338 -16.70 6.31 -24.11
C LEU A 338 -15.59 5.95 -25.10
N GLU A 339 -14.36 5.73 -24.62
CA GLU A 339 -13.22 5.29 -25.43
C GLU A 339 -13.51 3.96 -26.11
N LEU A 340 -14.07 2.98 -25.37
CA LEU A 340 -14.44 1.68 -25.94
C LEU A 340 -15.56 1.79 -26.99
N LEU A 341 -16.54 2.68 -26.79
CA LEU A 341 -17.59 2.93 -27.76
C LEU A 341 -17.05 3.63 -29.02
N GLN A 342 -16.06 4.51 -28.86
CA GLN A 342 -15.38 5.15 -29.97
C GLN A 342 -14.53 4.16 -30.78
N GLU A 343 -13.86 3.22 -30.11
CA GLU A 343 -13.08 2.15 -30.77
C GLU A 343 -13.97 1.09 -31.45
N ALA A 344 -15.18 0.84 -30.92
CA ALA A 344 -16.13 -0.13 -31.49
C ALA A 344 -17.00 0.45 -32.63
N GLY A 345 -17.05 1.78 -32.77
CA GLY A 345 -17.75 2.45 -33.87
C GLY A 345 -16.96 2.38 -35.17
N ASP A 346 -17.48 1.65 -36.16
CA ASP A 346 -16.86 1.46 -37.49
C ASP A 346 -16.72 2.77 -38.31
N GLU A 347 -17.40 3.84 -37.87
CA GLU A 347 -17.23 5.20 -38.39
C GLU A 347 -16.84 6.13 -37.23
N GLY A 348 -15.74 6.87 -37.38
CA GLY A 348 -15.19 7.73 -36.34
C GLY A 348 -16.19 8.79 -35.87
N PHE A 349 -16.95 8.46 -34.83
CA PHE A 349 -17.80 9.42 -34.13
C PHE A 349 -16.88 10.49 -33.51
N ASP A 350 -17.15 11.74 -33.88
CA ASP A 350 -16.44 12.89 -33.36
C ASP A 350 -16.66 12.93 -31.83
N THR A 351 -15.59 13.14 -31.05
CA THR A 351 -15.65 13.10 -29.57
C THR A 351 -16.69 14.09 -29.03
N MET A 352 -16.87 15.21 -29.73
CA MET A 352 -17.91 16.19 -29.46
C MET A 352 -19.31 15.65 -29.75
N CYS A 353 -19.54 14.86 -30.79
CA CYS A 353 -20.84 14.26 -31.09
C CYS A 353 -21.26 13.24 -30.03
N LEU A 354 -20.32 12.41 -29.54
CA LEU A 354 -20.55 11.47 -28.42
C LEU A 354 -20.86 12.21 -27.11
N LEU A 355 -20.07 13.25 -26.78
CA LEU A 355 -20.30 14.10 -25.62
C LEU A 355 -21.61 14.91 -25.72
N GLN A 356 -21.98 15.37 -26.92
CA GLN A 356 -23.26 16.03 -27.20
C GLN A 356 -24.42 15.05 -27.06
N THR A 357 -24.29 13.81 -27.56
CA THR A 357 -25.33 12.77 -27.41
C THR A 357 -25.57 12.42 -25.95
N LEU A 358 -24.50 12.38 -25.13
CA LEU A 358 -24.59 12.26 -23.67
C LEU A 358 -25.20 13.49 -23.00
N GLY A 359 -24.83 14.70 -23.45
CA GLY A 359 -25.38 15.96 -22.93
C GLY A 359 -26.84 16.23 -23.35
N GLN A 360 -27.29 15.65 -24.47
CA GLN A 360 -28.66 15.71 -25.00
C GLN A 360 -29.63 14.79 -24.25
N VAL A 361 -29.14 13.81 -23.47
CA VAL A 361 -30.01 13.07 -22.55
C VAL A 361 -30.48 14.03 -21.46
N LYS A 362 -31.73 14.45 -21.64
CA LYS A 362 -32.35 15.61 -21.01
C LYS A 362 -32.57 15.39 -19.51
N THR A 363 -31.73 15.99 -18.66
CA THR A 363 -31.95 16.10 -17.21
C THR A 363 -32.93 17.24 -16.86
N ASP A 364 -34.10 17.32 -17.51
CA ASP A 364 -35.06 18.40 -17.24
C ASP A 364 -36.38 17.83 -16.72
N VAL A 365 -36.47 17.56 -15.41
CA VAL A 365 -37.60 17.95 -14.53
C VAL A 365 -37.14 17.71 -13.09
N LEU A 366 -36.71 18.76 -12.37
CA LEU A 366 -36.87 18.90 -10.92
C LEU A 366 -36.37 20.28 -10.47
N ASP A 367 -36.93 21.33 -11.04
CA ASP A 367 -36.91 22.64 -10.40
C ASP A 367 -38.26 23.32 -10.62
N GLY A 368 -39.00 23.55 -9.53
CA GLY A 368 -40.19 24.39 -9.54
C GLY A 368 -41.48 23.79 -8.97
N GLN A 369 -41.55 23.60 -7.65
CA GLN A 369 -42.81 23.88 -6.94
C GLN A 369 -42.53 24.30 -5.49
N LYS A 370 -42.20 25.59 -5.30
CA LYS A 370 -42.54 26.28 -4.05
C LYS A 370 -44.06 26.35 -3.99
N SER A 371 -44.68 25.40 -3.27
CA SER A 371 -46.10 25.42 -2.97
C SER A 371 -46.43 26.68 -2.17
N LYS A 372 -47.19 27.58 -2.81
CA LYS A 372 -47.93 28.67 -2.17
C LYS A 372 -48.90 28.04 -1.17
N LYS A 373 -48.65 28.22 0.13
CA LYS A 373 -49.71 28.08 1.14
C LYS A 373 -50.67 29.25 0.97
N THR A 374 -51.80 28.99 0.32
CA THR A 374 -52.96 29.90 0.31
C THR A 374 -53.96 29.40 1.34
N ASN A 375 -54.24 30.27 2.32
CA ASN A 375 -55.27 30.15 3.33
C ASN A 375 -56.65 29.86 2.72
N LYS A 376 -57.47 29.07 3.43
CA LYS A 376 -58.92 29.25 3.43
C LYS A 376 -59.48 28.97 4.84
N PRO A 377 -60.51 29.71 5.30
CA PRO A 377 -60.98 29.74 6.67
C PRO A 377 -62.15 28.77 6.93
N GLU A 378 -62.42 28.63 8.23
CA GLU A 378 -63.64 28.19 8.94
C GLU A 378 -64.88 27.92 8.11
N GLU A 379 -65.45 26.73 8.30
CA GLU A 379 -66.78 26.56 8.91
C GLU A 379 -66.87 25.20 9.62
#